data_AF-A0A4R9WXY1-F1
#
_entry.id   AF-A0A4R9WXY1-F1
#
_cell.length_a   1.000
_cell.length_b   1.000
_cell.length_c   1.000
_cell.angle_alpha   90.00
_cell.angle_beta   90.00
_cell.angle_gamma   90.00
#
_symmetry.space_group_name_H-M   'P 1'
#
loop_
_entity.id
_entity.type
_entity.pdbx_description
1 polymer ?
#
loop_
_entity_poly.entity_id
_entity_poly.type
_entity_poly.pdbx_seq_one_letter_code
_entity_poly.pdbx_strand_id
1 'polypeptide(L)'
;MGGGFPKLDCFQKIEALIEVGGTDAVEEARKMLSSFKGSQATTQAIEDFLIDLMTLVFLVETGRDAFQNAARHLARKRLSKIKLHALLHDLHQIEPGCA
;
A
#
# COMPACT_ATOMS: atom_id res chain seq x y z
N MET A 1 5.31 -24.66 -9.76
CA MET A 1 5.58 -23.34 -10.38
C MET A 1 4.92 -22.29 -9.51
N GLY A 2 5.65 -21.26 -9.09
CA GLY A 2 5.12 -20.21 -8.22
C GLY A 2 6.22 -19.43 -7.50
N GLY A 3 7.24 -18.98 -8.24
CA GLY A 3 8.22 -18.04 -7.72
C GLY A 3 7.67 -16.61 -7.83
N GLY A 4 6.67 -16.28 -7.01
CA GLY A 4 6.23 -14.90 -6.82
C GLY A 4 7.16 -14.21 -5.83
N PHE A 5 7.65 -13.01 -6.14
CA PHE A 5 8.36 -12.21 -5.15
C PHE A 5 7.37 -11.91 -4.01
N PRO A 6 7.66 -12.25 -2.74
CA PRO A 6 6.69 -12.11 -1.63
C PRO A 6 6.16 -10.68 -1.44
N LYS A 7 6.88 -9.66 -1.96
CA LYS A 7 6.44 -8.26 -2.00
C LYS A 7 5.32 -7.99 -3.02
N LEU A 8 5.33 -8.66 -4.18
CA LEU A 8 4.27 -8.50 -5.21
C LEU A 8 2.94 -9.06 -4.71
N ASP A 9 2.96 -10.21 -4.05
CA ASP A 9 1.79 -10.84 -3.46
C ASP A 9 1.16 -9.95 -2.37
N CYS A 10 1.99 -9.23 -1.61
CA CYS A 10 1.56 -8.27 -0.60
C CYS A 10 0.77 -7.11 -1.22
N PHE A 11 1.28 -6.50 -2.29
CA PHE A 11 0.60 -5.38 -2.93
C PHE A 11 -0.72 -5.78 -3.59
N GLN A 12 -0.81 -6.97 -4.16
CA GLN A 12 -2.07 -7.49 -4.72
C GLN A 12 -3.14 -7.68 -3.64
N LYS A 13 -2.75 -8.17 -2.45
CA LYS A 13 -3.65 -8.27 -1.29
C LYS A 13 -4.14 -6.89 -0.85
N ILE A 14 -3.26 -5.89 -0.79
CA ILE A 14 -3.65 -4.51 -0.46
C ILE A 14 -4.59 -3.93 -1.54
N GLU A 15 -4.39 -4.25 -2.81
CA GLU A 15 -5.32 -3.84 -3.88
C GLU A 15 -6.72 -4.44 -3.69
N ALA A 16 -6.82 -5.69 -3.24
CA ALA A 16 -8.10 -6.30 -2.89
C ALA A 16 -8.77 -5.61 -1.69
N LEU A 17 -7.99 -5.22 -0.67
CA LEU A 17 -8.50 -4.44 0.46
C LEU A 17 -9.04 -3.08 0.04
N ILE A 18 -8.40 -2.42 -0.94
CA ILE A 18 -8.92 -1.16 -1.51
C ILE A 18 -10.21 -1.40 -2.30
N GLU A 19 -10.36 -2.52 -2.99
CA GLU A 19 -11.58 -2.78 -3.74
C GLU A 19 -12.79 -2.96 -2.79
N VAL A 20 -12.61 -3.77 -1.74
CA VAL A 20 -13.67 -4.08 -0.77
C VAL A 20 -13.93 -2.91 0.19
N GLY A 21 -12.88 -2.29 0.74
CA GLY A 21 -13.02 -1.24 1.76
C GLY A 21 -13.65 -1.74 3.08
N GLY A 22 -13.35 -2.98 3.47
CA GLY A 22 -13.89 -3.61 4.68
C GLY A 22 -13.38 -2.99 5.98
N THR A 23 -14.07 -3.26 7.09
CA THR A 23 -13.79 -2.70 8.42
C THR A 23 -12.41 -3.05 8.97
N ASP A 24 -11.82 -4.15 8.52
CA ASP A 24 -10.49 -4.66 8.88
C ASP A 24 -9.38 -4.21 7.93
N ALA A 25 -9.72 -3.59 6.79
CA ALA A 25 -8.77 -3.29 5.72
C ALA A 25 -7.57 -2.46 6.17
N VAL A 26 -7.79 -1.51 7.08
CA VAL A 26 -6.74 -0.62 7.60
C VAL A 26 -5.72 -1.38 8.44
N GLU A 27 -6.19 -2.27 9.32
CA GLU A 27 -5.30 -3.04 10.20
C GLU A 27 -4.54 -4.10 9.41
N GLU A 28 -5.20 -4.79 8.49
CA GLU A 28 -4.55 -5.75 7.60
C GLU A 28 -3.47 -5.08 6.73
N ALA A 29 -3.80 -3.94 6.11
CA ALA A 29 -2.83 -3.22 5.29
C ALA A 29 -1.66 -2.68 6.12
N ARG A 30 -1.90 -2.18 7.35
CA ARG A 30 -0.85 -1.75 8.28
C ARG A 30 0.10 -2.89 8.61
N LYS A 31 -0.43 -4.07 8.92
CA LYS A 31 0.37 -5.26 9.23
C LYS A 31 1.23 -5.66 8.03
N MET A 32 0.66 -5.70 6.84
CA MET A 32 1.38 -6.03 5.60
C MET A 32 2.47 -4.99 5.27
N LEU A 33 2.18 -3.70 5.44
CA LEU A 33 3.12 -2.61 5.13
C LEU A 33 4.23 -2.45 6.18
N SER A 34 4.09 -3.06 7.36
CA SER A 34 5.10 -2.97 8.43
C SER A 34 6.49 -3.48 8.00
N SER A 35 6.55 -4.45 7.07
CA SER A 35 7.80 -4.99 6.53
C SER A 35 8.52 -4.06 5.55
N PHE A 36 7.88 -2.95 5.13
CA PHE A 36 8.44 -1.98 4.19
C PHE A 36 8.98 -0.73 4.88
N LYS A 37 8.98 -0.69 6.22
CA LYS A 37 9.57 0.41 6.99
C LYS A 37 11.09 0.41 6.79
N GLY A 38 11.62 1.46 6.18
CA GLY A 38 13.06 1.61 5.93
C GLY A 38 13.50 3.07 5.96
N SER A 39 12.96 3.88 5.04
CA SER A 39 13.21 5.32 5.02
C SER A 39 12.04 6.12 5.61
N GLN A 40 12.32 7.33 6.13
CA GLN A 40 11.28 8.27 6.57
C GLN A 40 10.26 8.55 5.44
N ALA A 41 10.73 8.66 4.20
CA ALA A 41 9.87 8.85 3.03
C ALA A 41 8.92 7.64 2.79
N THR A 42 9.36 6.43 3.10
CA THR A 42 8.51 5.22 3.01
C THR A 42 7.52 5.17 4.15
N THR A 43 7.95 5.49 5.37
CA THR A 43 7.05 5.59 6.54
C THR A 43 5.94 6.61 6.31
N GLN A 44 6.28 7.82 5.83
CA GLN A 44 5.29 8.84 5.51
C GLN A 44 4.33 8.39 4.40
N ALA A 45 4.84 7.73 3.35
CA ALA A 45 3.99 7.22 2.28
C ALA A 45 3.01 6.14 2.77
N ILE A 46 3.42 5.31 3.73
CA ILE A 46 2.56 4.33 4.40
C ILE A 46 1.49 5.04 5.24
N GLU A 47 1.85 6.05 6.03
CA GLU A 47 0.89 6.80 6.84
C GLU A 47 -0.16 7.52 5.98
N ASP A 48 0.28 8.22 4.92
CA ASP A 48 -0.62 8.87 3.95
C ASP A 48 -1.61 7.85 3.34
N PHE A 49 -1.11 6.68 2.96
CA PHE A 49 -1.94 5.61 2.42
C PHE A 49 -2.98 5.11 3.43
N LEU A 50 -2.59 4.91 4.69
CA LEU A 50 -3.51 4.43 5.73
C LEU A 50 -4.62 5.44 6.01
N ILE A 51 -4.35 6.75 5.93
CA ILE A 51 -5.36 7.81 6.05
C ILE A 51 -6.37 7.73 4.90
N ASP A 52 -5.89 7.58 3.66
CA ASP A 52 -6.75 7.46 2.49
C ASP A 52 -7.59 6.17 2.52
N LEU A 53 -7.03 5.07 3.05
CA LEU A 53 -7.76 3.82 3.28
C LEU A 53 -8.80 3.93 4.41
N MET A 54 -8.49 4.59 5.53
CA MET A 54 -9.47 4.88 6.59
C MET A 54 -10.63 5.72 6.05
N THR A 55 -10.33 6.69 5.19
CA THR A 55 -11.36 7.50 4.51
C THR A 55 -12.24 6.63 3.63
N LEU A 56 -11.67 5.69 2.87
CA LEU A 56 -12.45 4.74 2.07
C LEU A 56 -13.35 3.86 2.95
N VAL A 57 -12.82 3.27 4.01
CA VAL A 57 -13.59 2.43 4.94
C VAL A 57 -14.78 3.22 5.51
N PHE A 58 -14.53 4.44 5.99
CA PHE A 58 -15.60 5.31 6.47
C PHE A 58 -16.69 5.57 5.40
N LEU A 59 -16.30 5.80 4.14
CA LEU A 59 -17.27 6.02 3.05
C LEU A 59 -18.07 4.76 2.70
N VAL A 60 -17.48 3.58 2.83
CA VAL A 60 -18.16 2.30 2.64
C VAL A 60 -19.13 2.05 3.79
N GLU A 61 -18.69 2.19 5.04
CA GLU A 61 -19.50 2.02 6.24
C GLU A 61 -20.70 2.98 6.29
N THR A 62 -20.52 4.21 5.81
CA THR A 62 -21.57 5.24 5.79
C THR A 62 -22.43 5.22 4.53
N GLY A 63 -22.21 4.27 3.60
CA GLY A 63 -23.00 4.14 2.36
C GLY A 63 -22.85 5.34 1.41
N ARG A 64 -21.72 6.04 1.44
CA ARG A 64 -21.45 7.25 0.63
C ARG A 64 -20.86 6.88 -0.74
N ASP A 65 -21.61 6.08 -1.49
CA ASP A 65 -21.19 5.45 -2.75
C ASP A 65 -20.60 6.42 -3.78
N ALA A 66 -21.15 7.65 -3.86
CA ALA A 66 -20.70 8.69 -4.79
C ALA A 66 -19.21 9.05 -4.65
N PHE A 67 -18.61 8.84 -3.47
CA PHE A 67 -17.21 9.20 -3.21
C PHE A 67 -16.29 7.99 -3.15
N GLN A 68 -16.82 6.76 -3.08
CA GLN A 68 -15.99 5.56 -2.90
C GLN A 68 -15.01 5.36 -4.05
N ASN A 69 -15.42 5.58 -5.30
CA ASN A 69 -14.52 5.43 -6.45
C ASN A 69 -13.35 6.43 -6.42
N ALA A 70 -13.60 7.67 -5.99
CA ALA A 70 -12.56 8.68 -5.82
C ALA A 70 -11.59 8.29 -4.69
N ALA A 71 -12.10 7.78 -3.57
CA ALA A 71 -11.28 7.30 -2.46
C ALA A 71 -10.44 6.07 -2.84
N ARG A 72 -11.01 5.09 -3.55
CA ARG A 72 -10.27 3.93 -4.10
C ARG A 72 -9.14 4.39 -5.01
N HIS A 73 -9.40 5.35 -5.90
CA HIS A 73 -8.38 5.90 -6.79
C HIS A 73 -7.25 6.59 -6.02
N LEU A 74 -7.59 7.35 -4.99
CA LEU A 74 -6.61 8.03 -4.14
C LEU A 74 -5.72 7.03 -3.38
N ALA A 75 -6.33 6.01 -2.75
CA ALA A 75 -5.61 4.94 -2.07
C ALA A 75 -4.68 4.17 -3.03
N ARG A 76 -5.12 3.88 -4.26
CA ARG A 76 -4.27 3.26 -5.30
C ARG A 76 -3.08 4.15 -5.68
N LYS A 77 -3.28 5.46 -5.82
CA LYS A 77 -2.17 6.40 -6.10
C LYS A 77 -1.14 6.41 -4.97
N ARG A 78 -1.58 6.41 -3.70
CA ARG A 78 -0.67 6.30 -2.55
C ARG A 78 0.06 4.96 -2.51
N LEU A 79 -0.63 3.86 -2.80
CA LEU A 79 -0.03 2.54 -2.87
C LEU A 79 1.08 2.46 -3.93
N SER A 80 0.86 3.06 -5.11
CA SER A 80 1.89 3.15 -6.15
C SER A 80 3.13 3.93 -5.70
N LYS A 81 2.97 4.96 -4.85
CA LYS A 81 4.09 5.70 -4.25
C LYS A 81 4.90 4.81 -3.29
N ILE A 82 4.22 4.00 -2.48
CA ILE A 82 4.89 3.02 -1.60
C ILE A 82 5.65 1.99 -2.43
N LYS A 83 5.03 1.45 -3.49
CA LYS A 83 5.69 0.51 -4.43
C LYS A 83 6.98 1.11 -4.99
N LEU A 84 6.93 2.38 -5.43
CA LEU A 84 8.11 3.06 -5.96
C LEU A 84 9.21 3.18 -4.91
N HIS A 85 8.89 3.61 -3.68
CA HIS A 85 9.89 3.72 -2.61
C HIS A 85 10.48 2.35 -2.23
N ALA A 86 9.64 1.30 -2.18
CA ALA A 86 10.06 -0.06 -1.88
C ALA A 86 10.99 -0.64 -2.96
N LEU A 87 10.72 -0.37 -4.24
CA LEU A 87 11.52 -0.82 -5.36
C LEU A 87 12.82 -0.01 -5.52
N LEU A 88 12.79 1.31 -5.26
CA LEU A 88 13.98 2.16 -5.28
C LEU A 88 14.95 1.81 -4.14
N HIS A 89 14.43 1.41 -2.97
CA HIS A 89 15.27 0.92 -1.88
C HIS A 89 16.00 -0.39 -2.27
N ASP A 90 15.36 -1.28 -3.03
CA ASP A 90 15.99 -2.50 -3.52
C ASP A 90 17.08 -2.21 -4.58
N LEU A 91 16.94 -1.15 -5.38
CA LEU A 91 17.96 -0.74 -6.36
C LEU A 91 19.20 -0.09 -5.72
N HIS A 92 19.06 0.62 -4.60
CA HIS A 92 20.22 1.18 -3.87
C HIS A 92 21.00 0.13 -3.05
N GLN A 93 20.55 -1.13 -2.98
CA GLN A 93 21.31 -2.24 -2.43
C GLN A 93 22.09 -3.02 -3.50
N ILE A 94 22.00 -2.61 -4.77
CA ILE A 94 22.86 -3.11 -5.87
C ILE A 94 24.06 -2.17 -5.97
N GLU A 95 24.92 -2.18 -4.97
CA GLU A 95 26.31 -1.72 -5.17
C GLU A 95 26.98 -2.71 -6.16
N PRO A 96 27.62 -2.25 -7.24
CA PRO A 96 28.54 -3.10 -7.98
C PRO A 96 29.77 -3.34 -7.11
N GLY A 97 29.71 -4.38 -6.29
CA GLY A 97 30.90 -4.96 -5.69
C GLY A 97 31.84 -5.47 -6.78
N CYS A 98 33.09 -5.00 -6.73
CA CYS A 98 34.26 -5.40 -7.51
C CYS A 98 34.34 -4.92 -8.98
N ALA A 99 35.14 -3.88 -9.21
CA ALA A 99 36.45 -3.99 -9.88
C ALA A 99 37.31 -2.77 -9.58
#